data_AF-A0A938GLR0-F1
#
_entry.id   AF-A0A938GLR0-F1
#
_cell.length_a   1.000
_cell.length_b   1.000
_cell.length_c   1.000
_cell.angle_alpha   90.00
_cell.angle_beta   90.00
_cell.angle_gamma   90.00
#
_symmetry.space_group_name_H-M   'P 1'
#
loop_
_entity.id
_entity.type
_entity.pdbx_description
1 polymer ?
#
loop_
_entity_poly.entity_id
_entity_poly.type
_entity_poly.pdbx_seq_one_letter_code
_entity_poly.pdbx_strand_id
1 'polypeptide(L)'
;MTPREISAEIDRVCRRDWHSELAPLLERLRQCDPVRTFHSLFGFAAHSQDAGPAAPAALLLFNLKPPCPISCEAGIRELLVDWDVSIEEVPLYFAEQFGVSRVREVVAAIRTSPPMCCDISRLDTIEYWLRCYEESRGDRVARGNA
;
A
#
# COMPACT_ATOMS: atom_id res chain seq x y z
N MET A 1 7.10 -18.35 6.41
CA MET A 1 6.26 -18.70 5.26
C MET A 1 6.99 -18.35 3.96
N THR A 2 6.78 -19.12 2.89
CA THR A 2 7.25 -18.78 1.54
C THR A 2 6.30 -17.78 0.88
N PRO A 3 6.71 -17.04 -0.16
CA PRO A 3 5.82 -16.12 -0.86
C PRO A 3 4.53 -16.79 -1.36
N ARG A 4 4.65 -18.01 -1.89
CA ARG A 4 3.51 -18.81 -2.36
C ARG A 4 2.54 -19.18 -1.23
N GLU A 5 3.05 -19.49 -0.04
CA GLU A 5 2.22 -19.76 1.14
C GLU A 5 1.49 -18.50 1.61
N ILE A 6 2.17 -17.34 1.59
CA ILE A 6 1.56 -16.05 1.94
C ILE A 6 0.41 -15.75 0.96
N SER A 7 0.66 -15.87 -0.35
CA SER A 7 -0.38 -15.69 -1.37
C SER A 7 -1.58 -16.61 -1.14
N ALA A 8 -1.33 -17.91 -0.91
CA ALA A 8 -2.39 -18.87 -0.68
C ALA A 8 -3.21 -18.58 0.58
N GLU A 9 -2.56 -18.11 1.66
CA GLU A 9 -3.25 -17.72 2.89
C GLU A 9 -4.09 -16.45 2.71
N ILE A 10 -3.59 -15.45 1.99
CA ILE A 10 -4.37 -14.24 1.68
C ILE A 10 -5.63 -14.65 0.89
N ASP A 11 -5.46 -15.45 -0.17
CA ASP A 11 -6.57 -15.98 -0.98
C ASP A 11 -7.60 -16.75 -0.13
N ARG A 12 -7.12 -17.59 0.79
CA ARG A 12 -7.95 -18.34 1.74
C ARG A 12 -8.77 -17.42 2.64
N VAL A 13 -8.14 -16.38 3.18
CA VAL A 13 -8.79 -15.40 4.09
C VAL A 13 -9.86 -14.61 3.33
N CYS A 14 -9.60 -14.21 2.08
CA CYS A 14 -10.55 -13.45 1.26
C CYS A 14 -11.84 -14.23 0.94
N ARG A 15 -11.74 -15.57 0.81
CA ARG A 15 -12.91 -16.43 0.55
C ARG A 15 -13.72 -16.74 1.81
N ARG A 16 -13.27 -16.29 2.97
CA ARG A 16 -13.89 -16.50 4.28
C ARG A 16 -14.30 -15.16 4.89
N ASP A 17 -14.63 -15.17 6.18
CA ASP A 17 -14.83 -13.94 6.92
C ASP A 17 -13.49 -13.23 7.16
N TRP A 18 -13.17 -12.31 6.23
CA TRP A 18 -11.92 -11.56 6.25
C TRP A 18 -11.72 -10.78 7.57
N HIS A 19 -12.79 -10.29 8.22
CA HIS A 19 -12.67 -9.51 9.44
C HIS A 19 -12.10 -10.33 10.60
N SER A 20 -12.51 -11.60 10.73
CA SER A 20 -12.07 -12.47 11.83
C SER A 20 -10.76 -13.21 11.52
N GLU A 21 -10.45 -13.45 10.24
CA GLU A 21 -9.29 -14.24 9.83
C GLU A 21 -8.03 -13.39 9.53
N LEU A 22 -8.18 -12.08 9.30
CA LEU A 22 -7.03 -11.20 9.04
C LEU A 22 -6.13 -11.02 10.27
N ALA A 23 -6.68 -10.88 11.47
CA ALA A 23 -5.88 -10.68 12.68
C ALA A 23 -4.94 -11.87 12.97
N PRO A 24 -5.39 -13.14 12.94
CA PRO A 24 -4.50 -14.29 13.06
C PRO A 24 -3.45 -14.38 11.94
N LEU A 25 -3.81 -14.01 10.70
CA LEU A 25 -2.84 -13.98 9.60
C LEU A 25 -1.77 -12.91 9.83
N LEU A 26 -2.17 -11.72 10.28
CA LEU A 26 -1.27 -10.62 10.60
C LEU A 26 -0.23 -11.03 11.64
N GLU A 27 -0.64 -11.69 12.74
CA GLU A 27 0.30 -12.17 13.77
C GLU A 27 1.31 -13.20 13.22
N ARG A 28 0.87 -14.09 12.32
CA ARG A 28 1.78 -15.05 11.67
C ARG A 28 2.77 -14.36 10.73
N LEU A 29 2.32 -13.35 9.98
CA LEU A 29 3.16 -12.59 9.05
C LEU A 29 4.21 -11.75 9.79
N ARG A 30 3.94 -11.26 11.01
CA ARG A 30 4.95 -10.60 11.85
C ARG A 30 6.15 -11.46 12.17
N GLN A 31 5.99 -12.78 12.19
CA GLN A 31 7.06 -13.75 12.45
C GLN A 31 7.81 -14.15 11.17
N CYS A 32 7.39 -13.65 10.01
CA CYS A 32 8.04 -13.93 8.73
C CYS A 32 9.13 -12.90 8.43
N ASP A 33 10.01 -13.25 7.49
CA ASP A 33 11.00 -12.32 6.97
C ASP A 33 10.31 -11.10 6.34
N PRO A 34 10.64 -9.87 6.78
CA PRO A 34 9.92 -8.68 6.37
C PRO A 34 10.03 -8.37 4.89
N VAL A 35 11.17 -8.67 4.25
CA VAL A 35 11.38 -8.42 2.82
C VAL A 35 10.51 -9.36 1.98
N ARG A 36 10.45 -10.64 2.35
CA ARG A 36 9.54 -11.60 1.72
C ARG A 36 8.08 -11.24 1.93
N THR A 37 7.73 -10.80 3.13
CA THR A 37 6.37 -10.33 3.45
C THR A 37 6.01 -9.12 2.58
N PHE A 38 6.90 -8.14 2.45
CA PHE A 38 6.72 -7.00 1.54
C PHE A 38 6.43 -7.47 0.12
N HIS A 39 7.31 -8.27 -0.50
CA HIS A 39 7.14 -8.67 -1.89
C HIS A 39 5.84 -9.43 -2.14
N SER A 40 5.45 -10.26 -1.16
CA SER A 40 4.23 -11.06 -1.27
C SER A 40 2.96 -10.21 -1.15
N LEU A 41 2.95 -9.21 -0.26
CA LEU A 41 1.80 -8.32 -0.08
C LEU A 41 1.72 -7.25 -1.16
N PHE A 42 2.84 -6.59 -1.45
CA PHE A 42 2.91 -5.52 -2.45
C PHE A 42 2.57 -6.02 -3.85
N GLY A 43 2.99 -7.25 -4.19
CA GLY A 43 2.66 -7.88 -5.48
C GLY A 43 1.17 -8.17 -5.70
N PHE A 44 0.31 -8.01 -4.68
CA PHE A 44 -1.15 -7.96 -4.87
C PHE A 44 -1.70 -6.56 -4.65
N ALA A 45 -1.22 -5.87 -3.61
CA ALA A 45 -1.72 -4.56 -3.21
C ALA A 45 -1.54 -3.48 -4.30
N ALA A 46 -0.51 -3.61 -5.14
CA ALA A 46 -0.20 -2.64 -6.18
C ALA A 46 -1.07 -2.75 -7.45
N HIS A 47 -1.96 -3.74 -7.54
CA HIS A 47 -2.72 -4.08 -8.73
C HIS A 47 -4.24 -3.98 -8.51
N SER A 48 -5.02 -4.16 -9.58
CA SER A 48 -6.49 -4.19 -9.50
C SER A 48 -7.01 -5.34 -8.65
N GLN A 49 -8.18 -5.16 -8.01
CA GLN A 49 -8.90 -6.24 -7.33
C GLN A 49 -9.32 -7.37 -8.29
N ASP A 50 -9.42 -7.10 -9.59
CA ASP A 50 -9.69 -8.13 -10.60
C ASP A 50 -8.52 -9.11 -10.77
N ALA A 51 -7.30 -8.67 -10.45
CA ALA A 51 -6.08 -9.46 -10.55
C ALA A 51 -5.79 -10.32 -9.30
N GLY A 52 -6.49 -10.06 -8.20
CA GLY A 52 -6.29 -10.80 -6.95
C GLY A 52 -6.75 -10.04 -5.70
N PRO A 53 -6.33 -10.50 -4.52
CA PRO A 53 -6.80 -9.98 -3.24
C PRO A 53 -6.14 -8.65 -2.84
N ALA A 54 -6.25 -7.62 -3.68
CA ALA A 54 -5.53 -6.35 -3.54
C ALA A 54 -5.84 -5.62 -2.22
N ALA A 55 -7.13 -5.42 -1.88
CA ALA A 55 -7.54 -4.70 -0.67
C ALA A 55 -7.02 -5.35 0.65
N PRO A 56 -7.23 -6.65 0.91
CA PRO A 56 -6.69 -7.27 2.12
C PRO A 56 -5.16 -7.33 2.13
N ALA A 57 -4.50 -7.47 0.98
CA ALA A 57 -3.05 -7.39 0.91
C ALA A 57 -2.54 -5.97 1.26
N ALA A 58 -3.21 -4.94 0.78
CA ALA A 58 -2.90 -3.54 1.09
C ALA A 58 -3.13 -3.22 2.57
N LEU A 59 -4.24 -3.71 3.14
CA LEU A 59 -4.52 -3.57 4.57
C LEU A 59 -3.45 -4.25 5.44
N LEU A 60 -3.05 -5.48 5.08
CA LEU A 60 -1.95 -6.17 5.78
C LEU A 60 -0.63 -5.42 5.62
N LEU A 61 -0.31 -4.93 4.43
CA LEU A 61 0.90 -4.15 4.16
C LEU A 61 0.97 -2.89 5.03
N PHE A 62 -0.13 -2.14 5.09
CA PHE A 62 -0.22 -0.91 5.88
C PHE A 62 -0.18 -1.15 7.39
N ASN A 63 -0.78 -2.25 7.87
CA ASN A 63 -0.74 -2.57 9.31
C ASN A 63 0.59 -3.17 9.76
N LEU A 64 1.22 -4.00 8.92
CA LEU A 64 2.52 -4.62 9.23
C LEU A 64 3.68 -3.65 9.05
N LYS A 65 3.55 -2.71 8.10
CA LYS A 65 4.58 -1.75 7.72
C LYS A 65 5.96 -2.40 7.53
N PRO A 66 6.10 -3.52 6.78
CA PRO A 66 7.42 -4.09 6.54
C PRO A 66 8.29 -3.04 5.84
N PRO A 67 9.60 -2.96 6.11
CA PRO A 67 10.51 -2.09 5.39
C PRO A 67 10.38 -2.25 3.88
N CYS A 68 10.21 -1.14 3.15
CA CYS A 68 10.11 -1.16 1.70
C CYS A 68 11.50 -1.36 1.06
N PRO A 69 11.76 -2.49 0.35
CA PRO A 69 13.06 -2.77 -0.27
C PRO A 69 13.23 -2.10 -1.64
N ILE A 70 12.19 -1.45 -2.17
CA ILE A 70 12.22 -0.75 -3.47
C ILE A 70 12.21 0.76 -3.26
N SER A 71 12.59 1.52 -4.30
CA SER A 71 12.50 2.98 -4.24
C SER A 71 11.03 3.45 -4.25
N CYS A 72 10.78 4.62 -3.68
CA CYS A 72 9.46 5.25 -3.74
C CYS A 72 8.99 5.43 -5.20
N GLU A 73 9.89 5.84 -6.11
CA GLU A 73 9.56 5.96 -7.54
C GLU A 73 9.16 4.62 -8.17
N ALA A 74 9.91 3.55 -7.93
CA ALA A 74 9.57 2.23 -8.45
C ALA A 74 8.20 1.77 -7.93
N GLY A 75 7.93 1.99 -6.65
CA GLY A 75 6.66 1.66 -6.04
C GLY A 75 5.49 2.45 -6.62
N ILE A 76 5.62 3.78 -6.76
CA ILE A 76 4.58 4.61 -7.38
C ILE A 76 4.36 4.20 -8.84
N ARG A 77 5.42 3.94 -9.62
CA ARG A 77 5.27 3.48 -11.00
C ARG A 77 4.51 2.15 -11.11
N GLU A 78 4.72 1.23 -10.17
CA GLU A 78 3.97 -0.03 -10.12
C GLU A 78 2.46 0.23 -9.95
N LEU A 79 2.08 1.16 -9.07
CA LEU A 79 0.66 1.53 -8.91
C LEU A 79 0.03 2.06 -10.19
N LEU A 80 0.80 2.75 -11.03
CA LEU A 80 0.27 3.34 -12.26
C LEU A 80 -0.07 2.31 -13.33
N VAL A 81 0.31 1.03 -13.16
CA VAL A 81 -0.03 -0.04 -14.10
C VAL A 81 -1.54 -0.27 -14.09
N ASP A 82 -2.09 -0.64 -12.93
CA ASP A 82 -3.51 -1.02 -12.81
C ASP A 82 -4.08 -0.93 -11.39
N TRP A 83 -3.39 -0.28 -10.44
CA TRP A 83 -3.87 -0.13 -9.06
C TRP A 83 -5.33 0.33 -8.98
N ASP A 84 -6.09 -0.28 -8.06
CA ASP A 84 -7.43 0.14 -7.71
C ASP A 84 -7.38 1.36 -6.78
N VAL A 85 -7.75 2.50 -7.35
CA VAL A 85 -7.68 3.82 -6.72
C VAL A 85 -8.52 3.95 -5.43
N SER A 86 -9.46 3.03 -5.18
CA SER A 86 -10.25 2.99 -3.94
C SER A 86 -9.48 2.43 -2.75
N ILE A 87 -8.32 1.79 -2.97
CA ILE A 87 -7.49 1.18 -1.93
C ILE A 87 -6.46 2.20 -1.42
N GLU A 88 -6.87 3.02 -0.45
CA GLU A 88 -6.04 4.09 0.12
C GLU A 88 -4.78 3.58 0.81
N GLU A 89 -4.79 2.36 1.36
CA GLU A 89 -3.75 1.83 2.24
C GLU A 89 -2.36 1.81 1.59
N VAL A 90 -2.26 1.69 0.27
CA VAL A 90 -0.98 1.62 -0.42
C VAL A 90 -0.29 3.00 -0.48
N PRO A 91 -0.94 4.08 -0.97
CA PRO A 91 -0.44 5.44 -0.77
C PRO A 91 -0.08 5.76 0.69
N LEU A 92 -0.91 5.35 1.66
CA LEU A 92 -0.65 5.61 3.07
C LEU A 92 0.59 4.85 3.57
N TYR A 93 0.79 3.62 3.11
CA TYR A 93 2.01 2.84 3.40
C TYR A 93 3.25 3.55 2.86
N PHE A 94 3.22 4.06 1.62
CA PHE A 94 4.34 4.84 1.07
C PHE A 94 4.61 6.11 1.89
N ALA A 95 3.57 6.79 2.37
CA ALA A 95 3.72 7.94 3.25
C ALA A 95 4.38 7.58 4.58
N GLU A 96 4.06 6.43 5.16
CA GLU A 96 4.70 5.94 6.39
C GLU A 96 6.18 5.56 6.18
N GLN A 97 6.52 4.98 5.02
CA GLN A 97 7.88 4.52 4.73
C GLN A 97 8.83 5.65 4.29
N PHE A 98 8.34 6.59 3.48
CA PHE A 98 9.17 7.61 2.83
C PHE A 98 8.84 9.05 3.27
N GLY A 99 7.72 9.25 3.95
CA GLY A 99 7.18 10.58 4.28
C GLY A 99 6.35 11.18 3.14
N VAL A 100 5.27 11.89 3.49
CA VAL A 100 4.32 12.48 2.53
C VAL A 100 5.00 13.39 1.51
N SER A 101 5.92 14.27 1.97
CA SER A 101 6.66 15.18 1.10
C SER A 101 7.42 14.44 0.01
N ARG A 102 8.10 13.34 0.38
CA ARG A 102 8.87 12.55 -0.58
C ARG A 102 7.98 11.87 -1.62
N VAL A 103 6.83 11.34 -1.20
CA VAL A 103 5.88 10.72 -2.12
C VAL A 103 5.34 11.75 -3.11
N ARG A 104 5.00 12.97 -2.64
CA ARG A 104 4.55 14.07 -3.50
C ARG A 104 5.61 14.51 -4.51
N GLU A 105 6.87 14.65 -4.08
CA GLU A 105 7.98 14.96 -4.98
C GLU A 105 8.09 13.94 -6.12
N VAL A 106 7.99 12.65 -5.78
CA VAL A 106 8.04 11.55 -6.76
C VAL A 106 6.84 11.60 -7.71
N VAL A 107 5.63 11.81 -7.18
CA VAL A 107 4.42 11.97 -8.00
C VAL A 107 4.55 13.14 -8.98
N ALA A 108 5.02 14.30 -8.51
CA ALA A 108 5.26 15.47 -9.35
C ALA A 108 6.34 15.19 -10.42
N ALA A 109 7.43 14.54 -10.05
CA ALA A 109 8.49 14.17 -10.98
C ALA A 109 7.99 13.22 -12.08
N ILE A 110 7.23 12.19 -11.72
CA ILE A 110 6.63 11.25 -12.68
C ILE A 110 5.64 11.99 -13.61
N ARG A 111 4.78 12.86 -13.06
CA ARG A 111 3.81 13.67 -13.83
C ARG A 111 4.48 14.50 -14.93
N THR A 112 5.69 14.99 -14.68
CA THR A 112 6.44 15.83 -15.64
C THR A 112 7.37 15.05 -16.58
N SER A 113 7.49 13.73 -16.43
CA SER A 113 8.45 12.90 -17.18
C SER A 113 7.87 12.40 -18.52
N PRO A 114 8.55 12.64 -19.67
CA PRO A 114 8.17 12.06 -20.97
C PRO A 114 8.62 10.58 -21.12
N PRO A 115 7.98 9.78 -22.00
CA PRO A 115 6.69 10.02 -22.64
C PRO A 115 5.52 9.75 -21.69
N MET A 116 4.50 10.61 -21.78
CA MET A 116 3.36 10.80 -20.88
C MET A 116 2.32 9.66 -20.99
N CYS A 117 2.75 8.39 -20.95
CA CYS A 117 1.87 7.22 -20.98
C CYS A 117 1.34 6.84 -19.59
N CYS A 118 1.72 7.59 -18.54
CA CYS A 118 1.24 7.34 -17.20
C CYS A 118 -0.19 7.85 -17.00
N ASP A 119 -1.01 7.09 -16.28
CA ASP A 119 -2.37 7.50 -15.92
C ASP A 119 -2.34 8.65 -14.90
N ILE A 120 -2.63 9.86 -15.40
CA ILE A 120 -2.67 11.09 -14.59
C ILE A 120 -3.73 10.98 -13.48
N SER A 121 -4.85 10.29 -13.73
CA SER A 121 -5.93 10.16 -12.74
C SER A 121 -5.50 9.36 -11.50
N ARG A 122 -4.64 8.36 -11.68
CA ARG A 122 -4.04 7.61 -10.55
C ARG A 122 -3.09 8.47 -9.74
N LEU A 123 -2.27 9.30 -10.39
CA LEU A 123 -1.41 10.26 -9.70
C LEU A 123 -2.23 11.27 -8.88
N ASP A 124 -3.30 11.82 -9.45
CA ASP A 124 -4.21 12.73 -8.75
C ASP A 124 -4.85 12.05 -7.53
N THR A 125 -5.20 10.76 -7.66
CA THR A 125 -5.79 9.99 -6.56
C THR A 125 -4.77 9.69 -5.45
N ILE A 126 -3.51 9.43 -5.80
CA ILE A 126 -2.43 9.33 -4.81
C ILE A 126 -2.31 10.65 -4.04
N GLU A 127 -2.29 11.80 -4.72
CA GLU A 127 -2.22 13.11 -4.05
C GLU A 127 -3.43 13.37 -3.13
N TYR A 128 -4.63 12.96 -3.57
CA TYR A 128 -5.85 13.04 -2.77
C TYR A 128 -5.72 12.28 -1.45
N TRP A 129 -5.31 11.01 -1.48
CA TRP A 129 -5.18 10.19 -0.27
C TRP A 129 -4.08 10.71 0.67
N LEU A 130 -2.97 11.20 0.12
CA LEU A 130 -1.91 11.82 0.92
C LEU A 130 -2.39 13.08 1.66
N ARG A 131 -3.27 13.88 1.05
CA ARG A 131 -3.89 15.03 1.71
C ARG A 131 -4.79 14.59 2.87
N CYS A 132 -5.71 13.66 2.63
CA CYS A 132 -6.60 13.12 3.67
C CYS A 132 -5.81 12.53 4.85
N TYR A 133 -4.69 11.87 4.56
CA TYR A 133 -3.80 11.31 5.56
C TYR A 133 -3.16 12.37 6.46
N GLU A 134 -2.61 13.44 5.89
CA GLU A 134 -2.04 14.55 6.67
C GLU A 134 -3.08 15.21 7.58
N GLU A 135 -4.28 15.47 7.04
CA GLU A 135 -5.41 16.03 7.80
C GLU A 135 -5.74 15.14 9.00
N SER A 136 -5.85 13.82 8.78
CA SER A 136 -6.14 12.86 9.84
C SER A 136 -5.05 12.76 10.93
N ARG A 137 -3.78 13.01 10.57
CA ARG A 137 -2.66 13.01 11.53
C ARG A 137 -2.56 14.30 12.30
N GLY A 138 -2.82 15.44 11.66
CA GLY A 138 -2.89 16.75 12.32
C GLY A 138 -3.93 16.76 13.44
N ASP A 139 -5.11 16.18 13.19
CA ASP A 139 -6.19 16.05 14.17
C ASP A 139 -5.80 15.18 15.37
N ARG A 140 -5.03 14.11 15.17
CA ARG A 140 -4.57 13.23 16.26
C ARG A 140 -3.55 13.92 17.15
N VAL A 141 -2.64 14.70 16.59
CA VAL A 141 -1.65 15.48 17.35
C VAL A 141 -2.34 16.60 18.15
N ALA A 142 -3.36 17.24 17.58
CA ALA A 142 -4.15 18.25 18.28
C ALA A 142 -4.96 17.68 19.46
N ARG A 143 -5.50 16.46 19.32
CA ARG A 143 -6.29 15.79 20.38
C ARG A 143 -5.46 15.08 21.45
N GLY A 144 -4.22 14.69 21.15
CA GLY A 144 -3.33 14.03 22.11
C GLY A 144 -2.55 14.98 23.04
N ASN A 145 -2.58 16.28 22.75
CA ASN A 145 -1.94 17.35 23.54
C ASN A 145 -2.97 18.21 24.31
N ALA A 146 -4.22 17.77 24.41
CA ALA A 146 -5.30 18.39 25.17
C ALA A 146 -5.59 17.55 26.43
#